data_AF-A0A0K0GR34-F1
#
_entry.id   AF-A0A0K0GR34-F1
#
_cell.length_a   1.000
_cell.length_b   1.000
_cell.length_c   1.000
_cell.angle_alpha   90.00
_cell.angle_beta   90.00
_cell.angle_gamma   90.00
#
_symmetry.space_group_name_H-M   'P 1'
#
loop_
_entity.id
_entity.type
_entity.pdbx_description
1 polymer ?
#
loop_
_entity_poly.entity_id
_entity_poly.type
_entity_poly.pdbx_seq_one_letter_code
_entity_poly.pdbx_strand_id
1 'polypeptide(L)' 'MKISNFRVMDTHGDRIAADAHGNNVAFCCFACGHRVVAVALENQRRSDEEHPAVCKGCSAR' A
#
# COMPACT_ATOMS: atom_id res chain seq x y z
N MET A 1 -17.13 6.74 -0.14
CA MET A 1 -17.15 5.39 0.47
C MET A 1 -16.04 5.30 1.51
N LYS A 2 -16.24 4.62 2.64
CA LYS A 2 -15.17 4.27 3.59
C LYS A 2 -14.87 2.78 3.41
N ILE A 3 -13.63 2.44 3.05
CA ILE A 3 -13.17 1.07 2.94
C ILE A 3 -12.44 0.77 4.23
N SER A 4 -12.99 -0.06 5.11
CA SER A 4 -12.45 -0.28 6.46
C SER A 4 -12.02 -1.73 6.73
N ASN A 5 -11.98 -2.57 5.70
CA ASN A 5 -11.54 -3.96 5.79
C ASN A 5 -11.06 -4.44 4.41
N PHE A 6 -9.78 -4.30 4.14
CA PHE A 6 -9.16 -4.79 2.90
C PHE A 6 -7.89 -5.57 3.20
N ARG A 7 -7.51 -6.45 2.28
CA ARG A 7 -6.31 -7.28 2.37
C ARG A 7 -5.24 -6.66 1.50
N VAL A 8 -4.02 -6.57 2.02
CA VAL A 8 -2.85 -6.23 1.20
C VAL A 8 -2.17 -7.52 0.79
N MET A 9 -1.89 -7.66 -0.50
CA MET A 9 -1.23 -8.81 -1.07
C MET A 9 -0.09 -8.35 -1.98
N ASP A 10 0.89 -9.21 -2.19
CA ASP A 10 1.91 -9.02 -3.23
C ASP A 10 1.41 -9.52 -4.60
N THR A 11 2.29 -9.48 -5.60
CA THR A 11 2.01 -9.94 -6.97
C THR A 11 1.74 -11.43 -7.09
N HIS A 12 2.08 -12.23 -6.08
CA HIS A 12 1.82 -13.68 -6.02
C HIS A 12 0.52 -14.00 -5.27
N GLY A 13 -0.14 -12.99 -4.69
CA GLY A 13 -1.34 -13.15 -3.87
C GLY A 13 -1.04 -13.44 -2.39
N ASP A 14 0.23 -13.39 -1.98
CA ASP A 14 0.64 -13.61 -0.60
C ASP A 14 0.33 -12.38 0.25
N ARG A 15 -0.16 -12.60 1.47
CA ARG A 15 -0.59 -11.50 2.34
C ARG A 15 0.60 -10.73 2.88
N ILE A 16 0.58 -9.42 2.68
CA ILE A 16 1.54 -8.49 3.28
C ILE A 16 1.01 -8.06 4.65
N ALA A 17 1.89 -8.11 5.66
CA ALA A 17 1.60 -7.52 6.96
C ALA A 17 1.45 -5.99 6.82
N ALA A 18 0.24 -5.51 7.07
CA ALA A 18 -0.10 -4.11 6.90
C ALA A 18 -1.09 -3.66 7.99
N ASP A 19 -0.96 -2.40 8.38
CA ASP A 19 -1.88 -1.74 9.31
C ASP A 19 -2.85 -0.86 8.51
N ALA A 20 -4.13 -1.21 8.53
CA ALA A 20 -5.18 -0.52 7.78
C ALA A 20 -6.01 0.34 8.73
N HIS A 21 -6.18 1.63 8.39
CA HIS A 21 -6.99 2.56 9.16
C HIS A 21 -7.80 3.47 8.24
N GLY A 22 -9.12 3.25 8.21
CA GLY A 22 -9.99 3.86 7.20
C GLY A 22 -9.47 3.51 5.81
N ASN A 23 -9.40 4.49 4.91
CA ASN A 23 -8.93 4.26 3.54
C ASN A 23 -7.40 4.13 3.42
N ASN A 24 -6.64 4.37 4.50
CA ASN A 24 -5.18 4.35 4.44
C ASN A 24 -4.64 2.99 4.85
N VAL A 25 -3.49 2.64 4.28
CA VAL A 25 -2.72 1.46 4.67
C VAL A 25 -1.25 1.79 4.84
N ALA A 26 -0.68 1.30 5.93
CA ALA A 26 0.74 1.35 6.19
C ALA A 26 1.36 -0.04 6.05
N PHE A 27 2.45 -0.14 5.31
CA PHE A 27 3.21 -1.38 5.10
C PHE A 27 4.71 -1.08 5.00
N CYS A 28 5.54 -2.12 5.08
CA CYS A 28 6.98 -1.98 4.88
C CYS A 28 7.34 -2.22 3.41
N CYS A 29 8.22 -1.39 2.85
CA CYS A 29 8.75 -1.59 1.51
C CYS A 29 9.45 -2.95 1.42
N PHE A 30 9.08 -3.75 0.41
CA PHE A 30 9.64 -5.08 0.17
C PHE A 30 11.16 -5.06 -0.10
N ALA A 31 11.70 -3.94 -0.59
CA ALA A 31 13.12 -3.83 -0.93
C ALA A 31 14.02 -3.33 0.22
N CYS A 32 13.54 -2.42 1.06
CA CYS A 32 14.38 -1.78 2.10
C CYS A 32 13.76 -1.70 3.50
N GLY A 33 12.54 -2.22 3.70
CA GLY A 33 11.85 -2.19 4.99
C GLY A 33 11.33 -0.82 5.44
N HIS A 34 11.51 0.24 4.64
CA HIS A 34 11.02 1.58 4.97
C HIS A 34 9.48 1.61 5.03
N ARG A 35 8.90 2.38 5.96
CA ARG A 35 7.45 2.49 6.10
C ARG A 35 6.86 3.27 4.93
N VAL A 36 5.87 2.68 4.27
CA VAL A 36 5.14 3.25 3.13
C VAL A 36 3.67 3.38 3.51
N VAL A 37 3.04 4.48 3.10
CA VAL A 37 1.60 4.70 3.23
C VAL A 37 0.98 4.77 1.83
N ALA A 38 -0.11 4.02 1.65
CA ALA A 38 -0.96 3.99 0.47
C ALA A 38 -2.43 4.22 0.87
N VAL A 39 -3.32 4.39 -0.12
CA VAL A 39 -4.73 4.72 0.11
C VAL A 39 -5.63 3.92 -0.83
N ALA A 40 -6.54 3.09 -0.31
CA ALA A 40 -7.39 2.21 -1.12
C ALA A 40 -8.55 2.94 -1.86
N LEU A 41 -8.58 4.27 -1.88
CA LEU A 41 -9.64 5.04 -2.52
C LEU A 41 -9.30 5.27 -4.00
N GLU A 42 -10.17 4.82 -4.89
CA GLU A 42 -9.99 4.96 -6.34
C GLU A 42 -9.65 6.40 -6.76
N ASN A 43 -8.86 6.53 -7.83
CA ASN A 43 -8.39 7.79 -8.41
C ASN A 43 -7.55 8.66 -7.46
N GLN A 44 -7.05 8.08 -6.35
CA GLN A 44 -6.06 8.73 -5.52
C GLN A 44 -4.66 8.23 -5.89
N ARG A 45 -3.66 9.07 -5.67
CA ARG A 45 -2.26 8.62 -5.72
C ARG A 45 -2.11 7.48 -4.72
N ARG A 46 -1.44 6.38 -5.10
CA ARG A 46 -1.17 5.22 -4.23
C ARG A 46 -2.39 4.33 -4.01
N SER A 47 -3.35 4.33 -4.93
CA SER A 47 -4.57 3.53 -4.80
C SER A 47 -4.56 2.22 -5.55
N ASP A 48 -3.78 2.13 -6.62
CA ASP A 48 -3.74 0.98 -7.51
C ASP A 48 -2.38 0.89 -8.22
N GLU A 49 -2.26 -0.06 -9.15
CA GLU A 49 -1.04 -0.32 -9.92
C GLU A 49 -0.68 0.80 -10.90
N GLU A 50 -1.66 1.55 -11.42
CA GLU A 50 -1.43 2.71 -12.28
C GLU A 50 -0.97 3.93 -11.47
N HIS A 51 -1.30 3.94 -10.18
CA HIS A 51 -0.95 4.98 -9.22
C HIS A 51 -0.08 4.41 -8.09
N PRO A 52 1.14 3.88 -8.31
CA PRO A 52 1.85 3.10 -7.31
C PRO A 52 2.36 3.93 -6.12
N ALA A 53 2.53 3.26 -4.98
CA ALA A 53 3.12 3.85 -3.79
C ALA A 53 4.65 3.87 -3.88
N VAL A 54 5.23 5.04 -4.16
CA VAL A 54 6.69 5.17 -4.20
C VAL A 54 7.30 5.19 -2.79
N CYS A 55 8.20 4.25 -2.53
CA CYS A 55 9.02 4.19 -1.33
C CYS A 55 9.99 5.37 -1.27
N LYS A 56 10.02 6.10 -0.15
CA LYS A 56 10.94 7.24 0.04
C LYS A 56 12.35 6.86 0.48
N GLY A 57 12.59 5.59 0.82
CA GLY A 57 13.91 5.09 1.20
C GLY A 57 14.74 4.60 0.01
N CYS A 58 14.13 3.86 -0.92
CA CYS A 58 14.84 3.24 -2.05
C CYS A 58 14.18 3.47 -3.41
N SER A 59 13.11 4.27 -3.48
CA SER A 59 12.37 4.58 -4.71
C SER A 59 11.69 3.38 -5.41
N ALA A 60 11.66 2.21 -4.77
CA ALA A 60 10.86 1.07 -5.22
C ALA A 60 9.38 1.47 -5.31
N ARG A 61 8.69 0.93 -6.30
CA ARG A 61 7.27 1.16 -6.61
C ARG A 61 6.48 -0.12 -6.41
#